data_AF-A0A2W4JUS1-F1
#
_entry.id   AF-A0A2W4JUS1-F1
#
_cell.length_a   1.000
_cell.length_b   1.000
_cell.length_c   1.000
_cell.angle_alpha   90.00
_cell.angle_beta   90.00
_cell.angle_gamma   90.00
#
_symmetry.space_group_name_H-M   'P 1'
#
loop_
_entity.id
_entity.type
_entity.pdbx_description
1 polymer ?
#
loop_
_entity_poly.entity_id
_entity_poly.type
_entity_poly.pdbx_seq_one_letter_code
_entity_poly.pdbx_strand_id
1 'polypeptide(L)' 'MVRRFTSWQVMLRPVRILLVVLCFAATAVHAATPDPVRFAVHVEAGDLATVEAWLREGLNPDFEGDRIGSGLMIAAW' A
#
# COMPACT_ATOMS: atom_id res chain seq x y z
N MET A 1 14.02 -53.02 -4.48
CA MET A 1 13.05 -52.31 -3.61
C MET A 1 13.87 -51.54 -2.60
N VAL A 2 14.04 -50.21 -2.67
CA VAL A 2 13.15 -49.20 -2.07
C VAL A 2 13.59 -47.83 -2.62
N ARG A 3 12.73 -47.13 -3.39
CA ARG A 3 12.82 -45.68 -3.59
C ARG A 3 11.70 -45.05 -2.76
N ARG A 4 11.94 -44.75 -1.48
CA ARG A 4 11.00 -44.08 -0.58
C ARG A 4 11.65 -42.85 0.06
N PHE A 5 11.93 -41.82 -0.73
CA PHE A 5 12.31 -40.49 -0.20
C PHE A 5 11.65 -39.31 -0.92
N THR A 6 10.88 -39.57 -1.99
CA THR A 6 10.30 -38.50 -2.83
C THR A 6 8.92 -38.02 -2.40
N SER A 7 8.21 -38.73 -1.52
CA SER A 7 6.80 -38.41 -1.17
C SER A 7 6.64 -37.18 -0.26
N TRP A 8 7.58 -36.92 0.66
CA TRP A 8 7.48 -35.78 1.58
C TRP A 8 7.69 -34.42 0.88
N GLN A 9 8.55 -34.38 -0.13
CA GLN A 9 8.87 -33.16 -0.87
C GLN A 9 7.75 -32.71 -1.82
N VAL A 10 6.93 -33.63 -2.33
CA VAL A 10 5.81 -33.30 -3.24
C VAL A 10 4.64 -32.68 -2.46
N MET A 11 4.45 -33.07 -1.19
CA MET A 11 3.35 -32.58 -0.34
C MET A 11 3.60 -31.17 0.23
N LEU A 12 4.88 -30.79 0.41
CA LEU A 12 5.29 -29.47 0.95
C LEU A 12 5.29 -28.35 -0.11
N ARG A 13 5.31 -28.70 -1.41
CA ARG A 13 5.33 -27.76 -2.55
C ARG A 13 4.06 -26.90 -2.67
N PRO A 14 2.83 -27.44 -2.66
CA PRO A 14 1.63 -26.62 -2.81
C PRO A 14 1.43 -25.71 -1.61
N VAL A 15 1.78 -26.16 -0.39
CA VAL A 15 1.68 -25.35 0.84
C VAL A 15 2.61 -24.14 0.79
N ARG A 16 3.85 -24.33 0.32
CA ARG A 16 4.80 -23.23 0.14
C ARG A 16 4.34 -22.24 -0.93
N ILE A 17 3.83 -22.73 -2.06
CA ILE A 17 3.28 -21.87 -3.12
C ILE A 17 2.07 -21.09 -2.59
N LEU A 18 1.17 -21.76 -1.87
CA LEU A 18 0.01 -21.13 -1.25
C LEU A 18 0.43 -20.05 -0.23
N LEU A 19 1.43 -20.32 0.60
CA LEU A 19 1.98 -19.34 1.55
C LEU A 19 2.58 -18.12 0.84
N VAL A 20 3.34 -18.33 -0.23
CA VAL A 20 3.92 -17.22 -1.01
C VAL A 20 2.80 -16.38 -1.67
N VAL A 21 1.78 -17.02 -2.23
CA VAL A 21 0.62 -16.33 -2.83
C VAL A 21 -0.17 -15.56 -1.76
N LEU A 22 -0.39 -16.14 -0.59
CA LEU A 22 -1.08 -15.46 0.52
C LEU A 22 -0.29 -14.26 1.06
N CYS A 23 1.04 -14.38 1.18
CA CYS A 23 1.89 -13.25 1.56
C CYS A 23 1.86 -12.11 0.53
N PHE A 24 1.80 -12.43 -0.76
CA PHE A 24 1.73 -11.42 -1.82
C PHE A 24 0.34 -10.79 -1.93
N ALA A 25 -0.73 -11.55 -1.69
CA ALA A 25 -2.09 -11.01 -1.65
C ALA A 25 -2.30 -10.06 -0.46
N ALA A 26 -1.60 -10.27 0.65
CA ALA A 26 -1.69 -9.42 1.83
C ALA A 26 -1.12 -8.00 1.64
N THR A 27 -0.32 -7.73 0.60
CA THR A 27 0.22 -6.39 0.34
C THR A 27 -0.74 -5.50 -0.45
N ALA A 28 -1.90 -5.99 -0.88
CA ALA A 28 -2.80 -5.28 -1.79
C ALA A 28 -3.83 -4.37 -1.09
N VAL A 29 -3.58 -3.99 0.17
CA VAL A 29 -4.44 -3.02 0.88
C VAL A 29 -4.00 -1.60 0.47
N HIS A 30 -4.48 -1.12 -0.68
CA HIS A 30 -4.41 0.29 -1.03
C HIS A 30 -5.57 1.01 -0.32
N ALA A 31 -5.30 2.09 0.43
CA ALA A 31 -6.41 2.92 0.89
C ALA A 31 -7.08 3.64 -0.28
N ALA A 32 -8.35 3.97 -0.08
CA ALA A 32 -9.09 4.80 -1.03
C ALA A 32 -8.37 6.14 -1.21
N THR A 33 -8.11 6.51 -2.46
CA THR A 33 -7.60 7.83 -2.82
C THR A 33 -8.48 8.92 -2.20
N PRO A 34 -7.91 9.91 -1.49
CA PRO A 34 -8.70 10.98 -0.89
C PRO A 34 -9.38 11.83 -1.96
N ASP A 35 -10.50 12.45 -1.60
CA ASP A 35 -11.06 13.55 -2.37
C ASP A 35 -10.15 14.80 -2.27
N PRO A 36 -10.00 15.61 -3.34
CA PRO A 36 -9.12 16.79 -3.34
C PRO A 36 -9.39 17.78 -2.19
N VAL A 37 -10.66 17.98 -1.79
CA VAL A 37 -11.02 18.85 -0.67
C VAL A 37 -10.47 18.26 0.63
N ARG A 38 -10.68 16.95 0.83
CA ARG A 38 -10.22 16.25 2.03
C ARG A 38 -8.71 16.27 2.13
N PHE A 39 -8.01 16.07 1.02
CA PHE A 39 -6.56 16.16 0.96
C PHE A 39 -6.08 17.56 1.37
N ALA A 40 -6.58 18.60 0.71
CA ALA A 40 -6.19 19.98 1.00
C ALA A 40 -6.38 20.33 2.49
N VAL A 41 -7.54 20.00 3.07
CA VAL A 41 -7.84 20.27 4.49
C VAL A 41 -6.83 19.61 5.44
N HIS A 42 -6.42 18.36 5.19
CA HIS A 42 -5.46 17.68 6.08
C HIS A 42 -4.04 18.23 5.92
N VAL A 43 -3.66 18.63 4.70
CA VAL A 43 -2.35 19.28 4.47
C VAL A 43 -2.32 20.66 5.13
N GLU A 44 -3.35 21.49 4.95
CA GLU A 44 -3.48 22.80 5.58
C GLU A 44 -3.50 22.71 7.12
N ALA A 45 -4.11 21.65 7.66
CA ALA A 45 -4.13 21.39 9.10
C ALA A 45 -2.79 20.87 9.65
N GLY A 46 -1.80 20.57 8.79
CA GLY A 46 -0.52 19.98 9.20
C GLY A 46 -0.67 18.56 9.74
N ASP A 47 -1.71 17.81 9.36
CA ASP A 47 -1.91 16.41 9.75
C ASP A 47 -0.97 15.49 8.97
N LEU A 48 0.30 15.50 9.37
CA LEU A 48 1.36 14.72 8.74
C LEU A 48 1.08 13.22 8.80
N ALA A 49 0.42 12.73 9.85
CA ALA A 49 0.17 11.30 10.01
C ALA A 49 -0.76 10.78 8.91
N THR A 50 -1.85 11.51 8.64
CA THR A 50 -2.80 11.14 7.58
C THR A 50 -2.18 11.32 6.18
N VAL A 51 -1.47 12.44 5.94
CA VAL A 51 -0.84 12.70 4.64
C VAL A 51 0.27 11.68 4.34
N GLU A 52 1.07 11.32 5.34
CA GLU A 52 2.11 10.29 5.19
C GLU A 52 1.49 8.91 4.90
N ALA A 53 0.36 8.57 5.52
CA ALA A 53 -0.33 7.32 5.25
C ALA A 53 -0.75 7.22 3.78
N TRP A 54 -1.38 8.26 3.24
CA TRP A 54 -1.78 8.27 1.82
C TRP A 54 -0.59 8.16 0.88
N LEU A 55 0.53 8.85 1.16
CA LEU A 55 1.74 8.74 0.33
C LEU A 55 2.37 7.34 0.41
N ARG A 56 2.42 6.74 1.60
CA ARG A 56 2.90 5.35 1.79
C ARG A 56 2.03 4.34 1.04
N GLU A 57 0.74 4.62 0.91
CA GLU A 57 -0.22 3.81 0.17
C GLU A 57 -0.21 4.10 -1.34
N GLY A 58 0.70 4.97 -1.81
CA GLY A 58 0.93 5.19 -3.24
C GLY A 58 0.16 6.36 -3.84
N LEU A 59 -0.37 7.27 -3.03
CA LEU A 59 -0.87 8.55 -3.54
C LEU A 59 0.25 9.28 -4.29
N ASN A 60 -0.07 9.83 -5.46
CA ASN A 60 0.89 10.64 -6.21
C ASN A 60 1.34 11.84 -5.35
N PRO A 61 2.64 12.08 -5.14
CA PRO A 61 3.12 13.26 -4.42
C PRO A 61 2.68 14.59 -5.06
N ASP A 62 2.38 14.59 -6.37
CA ASP A 62 1.84 15.73 -7.11
C ASP A 62 0.30 15.77 -7.11
N PHE A 63 -0.37 14.99 -6.25
CA PHE A 63 -1.83 15.06 -6.10
C PHE A 63 -2.27 16.45 -5.67
N GLU A 64 -3.22 17.03 -6.40
CA GLU A 64 -3.68 18.39 -6.22
C GLU A 64 -4.85 18.48 -5.24
N GLY A 65 -4.83 19.52 -4.41
CA GLY A 65 -6.00 19.96 -3.66
C GLY A 65 -7.07 20.58 -4.56
N ASP A 66 -8.21 20.95 -3.98
CA ASP A 66 -9.34 21.51 -4.74
C ASP A 66 -9.08 22.92 -5.32
N ARG A 67 -8.18 23.69 -4.70
CA ARG A 67 -8.00 25.13 -4.95
C ARG A 67 -6.55 25.57 -5.10
N ILE A 68 -5.65 25.03 -4.27
CA ILE A 68 -4.22 25.34 -4.29
C ILE A 68 -3.49 24.02 -4.50
N GLY A 69 -2.48 24.02 -5.38
CA GLY A 69 -1.89 22.85 -6.07
C GLY A 69 -1.49 21.63 -5.23
N SER A 70 -0.26 21.16 -5.35
CA SER A 70 0.16 19.93 -4.65
C SER A 70 0.29 20.14 -3.15
N GLY A 71 0.31 19.04 -2.38
CA GLY A 71 0.51 19.11 -0.93
C GLY A 71 1.77 19.89 -0.52
N LEU A 72 2.84 19.84 -1.32
CA LEU A 72 4.05 20.64 -1.08
C LEU A 72 3.80 22.14 -1.20
N MET A 73 3.02 22.57 -2.20
CA MET A 73 2.65 23.97 -2.38
C MET A 73 1.75 24.46 -1.25
N ILE A 74 0.82 23.62 -0.79
CA ILE A 74 -0.09 23.93 0.31
C ILE A 74 0.68 24.07 1.64
N ALA A 75 1.63 23.16 1.91
CA ALA A 75 2.38 23.14 3.17
C ALA A 75 3.47 24.23 3.29
N ALA A 76 3.67 25.06 2.26
CA ALA A 76 4.81 25.97 2.17
C ALA A 76 4.60 27.34 2.86
N TRP A 77 3.43 27.61 3.46
CA TRP A 77 3.14 28.88 4.13
C TRP A 77 2.95 28.76 5.64
#